data_AF-A0A6C0LZ11-F1
#
_entry.id   AF-A0A6C0LZ11-F1
#
_cell.length_a   1.000
_cell.length_b   1.000
_cell.length_c   1.000
_cell.angle_alpha   90.00
_cell.angle_beta   90.00
_cell.angle_gamma   90.00
#
_symmetry.space_group_name_H-M   'P 1'
#
loop_
_entity.id
_entity.type
_entity.pdbx_description
1 polymer ?
#
loop_
_entity_poly.entity_id
_entity_poly.type
_entity_poly.pdbx_seq_one_letter_code
_entity_poly.pdbx_strand_id
1 'polypeptide(L)'
;MCVTMSQKIQDAETMCSDAHNPLYIKGIKMLKEICMNSLIDVRTRVQAYRKLLSIDINHAIDAVARFRDSIPHLPGDAQIHMVEFIRELSQLSNLDPYERITCAICVFNNRFIEYCYPMFEFLMYDPSLLITYRVEASRFLIYSEIDTYTKGVNEVLLSIIKDVSYPSEYRYNIIAGFITTTGISTIFNTAKLNVAYNEELCHNLQTAFFFNDKNGVRERILSGQHILQMDISSEENKRSVANTLLHIAKTYDASTYVVATHQPRIQPTNSNVDVKADAADVVLRLGTPEEIEQARAIIADLGRVIYDEHGNRIRDTTSIYDNMQNVHTSSVQDSVDEFIIKLINETKARGVENYAQIHSQITDFIYHYNICPEQRLKAFKAIDRISIDTATFSKCKVSSAELLVHIWHRILKYEDKEIKYTLQKRLVDELIDMNDTCSSGHSARLSNVLSGYGFDLHISFEEQVVANVKARINARIKLLSEDDQVNVAMGVMENASDDDRLAYTTFIDDVLPSIRTELADEFVDGGYIKSSDFDAYFAKAALIMR
;
A
#
# COMPACT_ATOMS: atom_id res chain seq x y z
N MET A 1 21.47 36.57 53.47
CA MET A 1 22.37 36.21 52.35
C MET A 1 21.51 35.58 51.26
N CYS A 2 21.34 36.23 50.12
CA CYS A 2 20.65 35.63 48.98
C CYS A 2 21.57 34.56 48.37
N VAL A 3 21.34 33.29 48.72
CA VAL A 3 21.98 32.17 48.01
C VAL A 3 21.53 32.24 46.55
N THR A 4 22.48 32.35 45.63
CA THR A 4 22.17 32.41 44.19
C THR A 4 21.58 31.08 43.74
N MET A 5 20.71 31.08 42.72
CA MET A 5 20.14 29.82 42.21
C MET A 5 21.22 28.89 41.67
N SER A 6 22.31 29.42 41.11
CA SER A 6 23.49 28.65 40.71
C SER A 6 24.10 27.89 41.88
N GLN A 7 24.20 28.49 43.07
CA GLN A 7 24.70 27.81 44.26
C GLN A 7 23.75 26.68 44.68
N LYS A 8 22.42 26.90 44.65
CA LYS A 8 21.46 25.85 44.98
C LYS A 8 21.53 24.65 44.03
N ILE A 9 21.73 24.89 42.72
CA ILE A 9 21.93 23.83 41.74
C ILE A 9 23.21 23.05 42.06
N GLN A 10 24.31 23.73 42.39
CA GLN A 10 25.58 23.10 42.76
C GLN A 10 25.48 22.29 44.06
N ASP A 11 24.76 22.81 45.05
CA ASP A 11 24.50 22.12 46.32
C ASP A 11 23.69 20.84 46.06
N ALA A 12 22.65 20.92 45.23
CA ALA A 12 21.84 19.77 44.86
C ALA A 12 22.66 18.72 44.09
N GLU A 13 23.51 19.14 43.15
CA GLU A 13 24.43 18.26 42.43
C GLU A 13 25.39 17.55 43.40
N THR A 14 25.93 18.28 44.38
CA THR A 14 26.82 17.71 45.41
C THR A 14 26.10 16.66 46.26
N MET A 15 24.84 16.91 46.63
CA MET A 15 23.99 15.95 47.34
C MET A 15 23.71 14.69 46.52
N CYS A 16 23.72 14.81 45.20
CA CYS A 16 23.47 13.71 44.26
C CYS A 16 24.74 13.02 43.73
N SER A 17 25.93 13.37 44.26
CA SER A 17 27.21 12.82 43.78
C SER A 17 27.35 11.30 43.93
N ASP A 18 26.60 10.68 44.84
CA ASP A 18 26.51 9.23 45.04
C ASP A 18 25.04 8.84 45.25
N ALA A 19 24.57 7.82 44.53
CA ALA A 19 23.21 7.29 44.68
C ALA A 19 22.93 6.73 46.09
N HIS A 20 23.98 6.37 46.84
CA HIS A 20 23.88 5.92 48.23
C HIS A 20 23.94 7.07 49.25
N ASN A 21 24.17 8.30 48.80
CA ASN A 21 24.17 9.45 49.68
C ASN A 21 22.77 9.62 50.30
N PRO A 22 22.62 9.70 51.64
CA PRO A 22 21.31 9.89 52.28
C PRO A 22 20.63 11.20 51.85
N LEU A 23 21.37 12.15 51.28
CA LEU A 23 20.86 13.40 50.71
C LEU A 23 20.49 13.31 49.23
N TYR A 24 20.70 12.18 48.55
CA TYR A 24 20.44 12.02 47.12
C TYR A 24 19.01 12.41 46.75
N ILE A 25 18.01 11.84 47.42
CA ILE A 25 16.59 12.14 47.19
C ILE A 25 16.28 13.62 47.46
N LYS A 26 16.97 14.22 48.45
CA LYS A 26 16.82 15.65 48.76
C LYS A 26 17.40 16.52 47.64
N GLY A 27 18.54 16.16 47.07
CA GLY A 27 19.13 16.84 45.92
C GLY A 27 18.23 16.75 44.68
N ILE A 28 17.71 15.56 44.36
CA ILE A 28 16.73 15.35 43.28
C ILE A 28 15.49 16.23 43.48
N LYS A 29 14.92 16.22 44.70
CA LYS A 29 13.76 17.05 45.04
C LYS A 29 14.07 18.54 44.85
N MET A 30 15.24 19.00 45.28
CA MET A 30 15.67 20.39 45.13
C MET A 30 15.76 20.79 43.65
N LEU A 31 16.33 19.95 42.79
CA LEU A 31 16.39 20.21 41.35
C LEU A 31 14.98 20.27 40.74
N LYS A 32 14.08 19.33 41.08
CA LYS A 32 12.68 19.34 40.62
C LYS A 32 11.93 20.60 41.06
N GLU A 33 12.13 21.05 42.30
CA GLU A 33 11.55 22.30 42.82
C GLU A 33 12.02 23.53 42.06
N ILE A 34 13.31 23.57 41.68
CA ILE A 34 13.85 24.65 40.84
C ILE A 34 13.19 24.61 39.46
N CYS A 35 13.07 23.44 38.84
CA CYS A 35 12.42 23.30 37.53
C CYS A 35 10.93 23.70 37.53
N MET A 36 10.20 23.49 38.62
CA MET A 36 8.76 23.81 38.74
C MET A 36 8.47 25.27 39.07
N ASN A 37 9.46 26.03 39.55
CA ASN A 37 9.22 27.39 40.04
C ASN A 37 9.16 28.40 38.89
N SER A 38 7.96 28.89 38.57
CA SER A 38 7.70 29.88 37.50
C SER A 38 8.30 31.26 37.75
N LEU A 39 8.75 31.56 38.98
CA LEU A 39 9.46 32.79 39.32
C LEU A 39 10.96 32.72 39.00
N ILE A 40 11.50 31.53 38.72
CA ILE A 40 12.88 31.33 38.29
C ILE A 40 12.92 31.45 36.76
N ASP A 41 13.90 32.16 36.24
CA ASP A 41 14.07 32.32 34.80
C ASP A 41 14.26 30.97 34.10
N VAL A 42 13.77 30.88 32.86
CA VAL A 42 13.78 29.64 32.07
C VAL A 42 15.18 29.07 31.92
N ARG A 43 16.21 29.90 31.74
CA ARG A 43 17.60 29.44 31.55
C ARG A 43 18.11 28.72 32.80
N THR A 44 17.86 29.25 33.98
CA THR A 44 18.23 28.61 35.25
C THR A 44 17.46 27.30 35.47
N ARG A 45 16.16 27.25 35.11
CA ARG A 45 15.35 26.03 35.17
C ARG A 45 15.89 24.93 34.26
N VAL A 46 16.32 25.29 33.04
CA VAL A 46 16.95 24.37 32.08
C VAL A 46 18.29 23.87 32.60
N GLN A 47 19.09 24.72 33.24
CA GLN A 47 20.34 24.28 33.87
C GLN A 47 20.09 23.25 34.98
N ALA A 48 19.11 23.50 35.85
CA ALA A 48 18.71 22.54 36.88
C ALA A 48 18.22 21.22 36.27
N TYR A 49 17.43 21.28 35.19
CA TYR A 49 16.97 20.08 34.50
C TYR A 49 18.11 19.29 33.84
N ARG A 50 19.08 19.97 33.21
CA ARG A 50 20.27 19.30 32.65
C ARG A 50 21.05 18.55 33.72
N LYS A 51 21.17 19.13 34.92
CA LYS A 51 21.79 18.46 36.07
C LYS A 51 20.97 17.26 36.52
N LEU A 52 19.65 17.42 36.64
CA LEU A 52 18.75 16.30 36.96
C LEU A 52 18.90 15.16 35.95
N LEU A 53 18.90 15.47 34.66
CA LEU A 53 19.06 14.51 33.57
C LEU A 53 20.41 13.78 33.59
N SER A 54 21.51 14.47 33.94
CA SER A 54 22.82 13.84 34.08
C SER A 54 22.98 12.97 35.34
N ILE A 55 22.19 13.23 36.38
CA ILE A 55 22.23 12.51 37.65
C ILE A 55 21.33 11.28 37.60
N ASP A 56 20.09 11.44 37.11
CA ASP A 56 19.06 10.41 37.08
C ASP A 56 18.07 10.63 35.94
N ILE A 57 18.24 9.84 34.88
CA ILE A 57 17.39 9.91 33.69
C ILE A 57 15.92 9.59 33.98
N ASN A 58 15.63 8.66 34.90
CA ASN A 58 14.25 8.26 35.21
C ASN A 58 13.51 9.39 35.92
N HIS A 59 14.17 10.04 36.88
CA HIS A 59 13.60 11.19 37.57
C HIS A 59 13.44 12.40 36.66
N ALA A 60 14.31 12.57 35.66
CA ALA A 60 14.17 13.62 34.65
C ALA A 60 12.98 13.36 33.71
N ILE A 61 12.83 12.14 33.21
CA ILE A 61 11.69 11.72 32.35
C ILE A 61 10.36 11.90 33.10
N ASP A 62 10.27 11.44 34.35
CA ASP A 62 9.09 11.67 35.20
C ASP A 62 8.83 13.17 35.40
N ALA A 63 9.87 13.99 35.55
CA ALA A 63 9.71 15.43 35.73
C ALA A 63 9.16 16.10 34.45
N VAL A 64 9.70 15.79 33.26
CA VAL A 64 9.20 16.41 32.01
C VAL A 64 7.76 16.01 31.70
N ALA A 65 7.35 14.77 32.01
CA ALA A 65 5.95 14.36 31.93
C ALA A 65 5.06 15.21 32.83
N ARG A 66 5.44 15.41 34.10
CA ARG A 66 4.69 16.29 35.03
C ARG A 66 4.64 17.75 34.58
N PHE A 67 5.70 18.25 33.93
CA PHE A 67 5.71 19.62 33.40
C PHE A 67 4.66 19.77 32.31
N ARG A 68 4.59 18.80 31.39
CA ARG A 68 3.56 18.74 30.34
C ARG A 68 2.16 18.68 30.93
N ASP A 69 1.93 17.79 31.89
CA ASP A 69 0.62 17.60 32.53
C ASP A 69 0.19 18.83 33.35
N SER A 70 1.14 19.68 33.76
CA SER A 70 0.82 20.90 34.53
C SER A 70 0.30 22.04 33.67
N ILE A 71 0.56 22.07 32.35
CA ILE A 71 0.20 23.19 31.47
C ILE A 71 -1.28 23.57 31.58
N PRO A 72 -2.27 22.65 31.50
CA PRO A 72 -3.69 23.02 31.57
C PRO A 72 -4.12 23.63 32.91
N HIS A 73 -3.29 23.48 33.96
CA HIS A 73 -3.62 23.83 35.34
C HIS A 73 -2.93 25.11 35.82
N LEU A 74 -2.03 25.70 35.01
CA LEU A 74 -1.35 26.95 35.35
C LEU A 74 -2.12 28.15 34.79
N PRO A 75 -2.30 29.23 35.56
CA PRO A 75 -2.96 30.44 35.07
C PRO A 75 -1.97 31.46 34.49
N GLY A 76 -2.41 32.19 33.46
CA GLY A 76 -1.75 33.40 32.95
C GLY A 76 -0.26 33.20 32.63
N ASP A 77 0.58 34.13 33.09
CA ASP A 77 2.02 34.14 32.79
C ASP A 77 2.76 32.88 33.26
N ALA A 78 2.28 32.22 34.34
CA ALA A 78 2.89 30.98 34.81
C ALA A 78 2.75 29.85 33.79
N GLN A 79 1.64 29.84 33.04
CA GLN A 79 1.41 28.90 31.96
C GLN A 79 2.37 29.15 30.80
N ILE A 80 2.52 30.42 30.40
CA ILE A 80 3.45 30.85 29.34
C ILE A 80 4.89 30.49 29.70
N HIS A 81 5.33 30.81 30.93
CA HIS A 81 6.67 30.44 31.41
C HIS A 81 6.89 28.92 31.46
N MET A 82 5.84 28.12 31.65
CA MET A 82 5.94 26.65 31.57
C MET A 82 6.09 26.19 30.12
N VAL A 83 5.32 26.76 29.19
CA VAL A 83 5.42 26.48 27.74
C VAL A 83 6.82 26.84 27.23
N GLU A 84 7.36 28.01 27.59
CA GLU A 84 8.72 28.41 27.23
C GLU A 84 9.76 27.46 27.80
N PHE A 85 9.60 27.01 29.04
CA PHE A 85 10.50 26.03 29.63
C PHE A 85 10.46 24.69 28.87
N ILE A 86 9.28 24.18 28.55
CA ILE A 86 9.09 22.94 27.78
C ILE A 86 9.66 23.09 26.36
N ARG A 87 9.54 24.27 25.75
CA ARG A 87 10.21 24.62 24.48
C ARG A 87 11.70 24.41 24.58
N GLU A 88 12.37 25.01 25.56
CA GLU A 88 13.82 24.85 25.75
C GLU A 88 14.21 23.39 26.05
N LEU A 89 13.38 22.64 26.79
CA LEU A 89 13.62 21.22 27.05
C LEU A 89 13.59 20.38 25.76
N SER A 90 12.68 20.68 24.82
CA SER A 90 12.61 19.98 23.53
C SER A 90 13.85 20.16 22.65
N GLN A 91 14.67 21.18 22.94
CA GLN A 91 15.91 21.47 22.22
C GLN A 91 17.15 20.81 22.85
N LEU A 92 17.00 20.08 23.96
CA LEU A 92 18.09 19.38 24.61
C LEU A 92 18.46 18.10 23.85
N SER A 93 19.62 18.09 23.20
CA SER A 93 20.10 16.92 22.43
C SER A 93 20.35 15.67 23.28
N ASN A 94 20.51 15.81 24.59
CA ASN A 94 20.66 14.69 25.53
C ASN A 94 19.33 14.23 26.15
N LEU A 95 18.22 14.91 25.87
CA LEU A 95 16.88 14.42 26.22
C LEU A 95 16.45 13.37 25.18
N ASP A 96 15.75 12.33 25.63
CA ASP A 96 15.26 11.28 24.76
C ASP A 96 14.44 11.87 23.58
N PRO A 97 14.70 11.47 22.32
CA PRO A 97 13.96 11.95 21.16
C PRO A 97 12.43 11.88 21.27
N TYR A 98 11.89 10.83 21.90
CA TYR A 98 10.45 10.68 22.16
C TYR A 98 9.92 11.79 23.08
N GLU A 99 10.65 12.09 24.15
CA GLU A 99 10.27 13.14 25.10
C GLU A 99 10.30 14.53 24.44
N ARG A 100 11.27 14.76 23.56
CA ARG A 100 11.42 16.03 22.83
C ARG A 100 10.25 16.30 21.89
N ILE A 101 9.84 15.32 21.08
CA ILE A 101 8.68 15.46 20.20
C ILE A 101 7.36 15.53 21.01
N THR A 102 7.24 14.75 22.08
CA THR A 102 6.06 14.77 22.96
C THR A 102 5.87 16.14 23.64
N CYS A 103 6.97 16.83 23.96
CA CYS A 103 6.91 18.24 24.42
C CYS A 103 6.25 19.15 23.38
N ALA A 104 6.65 19.09 22.11
CA ALA A 104 6.06 19.91 21.04
C ALA A 104 4.58 19.59 20.82
N ILE A 105 4.22 18.31 20.85
CA ILE A 105 2.84 17.84 20.69
C ILE A 105 1.96 18.25 21.87
N CYS A 106 2.49 18.20 23.09
CA CYS A 106 1.77 18.70 24.26
C CYS A 106 1.46 20.20 24.15
N VAL A 107 2.43 21.00 23.73
CA VAL A 107 2.24 22.44 23.49
C VAL A 107 1.19 22.68 22.39
N PHE A 108 1.22 21.91 21.31
CA PHE A 108 0.22 21.94 20.24
C PHE A 108 -1.19 21.57 20.75
N ASN A 109 -1.33 20.46 21.49
CA ASN A 109 -2.60 19.98 22.01
C ASN A 109 -3.23 20.94 23.05
N ASN A 110 -2.39 21.73 23.72
CA ASN A 110 -2.82 22.82 24.61
C ASN A 110 -3.07 24.16 23.88
N ARG A 111 -3.04 24.18 22.55
CA ARG A 111 -3.35 25.34 21.67
C ARG A 111 -2.36 26.51 21.77
N PHE A 112 -1.11 26.26 22.16
CA PHE A 112 -0.02 27.25 22.13
C PHE A 112 0.69 27.24 20.78
N ILE A 113 -0.05 27.65 19.75
CA ILE A 113 0.33 27.45 18.34
C ILE A 113 1.61 28.23 17.96
N GLU A 114 1.74 29.44 18.51
CA GLU A 114 2.90 30.32 18.34
C GLU A 114 4.20 29.75 18.92
N TYR A 115 4.10 28.80 19.85
CA TYR A 115 5.25 28.11 20.44
C TYR A 115 5.51 26.75 19.79
N CYS A 116 4.47 26.00 19.42
CA CYS A 116 4.66 24.63 18.92
C CYS A 116 5.26 24.57 17.51
N TYR A 117 4.90 25.45 16.58
CA TYR A 117 5.46 25.37 15.23
C TYR A 117 6.97 25.64 15.16
N PRO A 118 7.52 26.65 15.85
CA PRO A 118 8.97 26.79 15.97
C PRO A 118 9.66 25.56 16.61
N MET A 119 8.99 24.86 17.54
CA MET A 119 9.51 23.60 18.08
C MET A 119 9.55 22.51 17.02
N PHE A 120 8.47 22.30 16.26
CA PHE A 120 8.44 21.31 15.19
C PHE A 120 9.45 21.62 14.09
N GLU A 121 9.60 22.89 13.71
CA GLU A 121 10.62 23.34 12.75
C GLU A 121 12.02 22.97 13.24
N PHE A 122 12.36 23.32 14.49
CA PHE A 122 13.64 22.95 15.09
C PHE A 122 13.87 21.44 15.07
N LEU A 123 12.87 20.66 15.52
CA LEU A 123 12.96 19.20 15.61
C LEU A 123 13.10 18.53 14.24
N MET A 124 12.43 19.06 13.21
CA MET A 124 12.51 18.56 11.84
C MET A 124 13.94 18.65 11.26
N TYR A 125 14.67 19.72 11.60
CA TYR A 125 16.04 19.94 11.15
C TYR A 125 17.12 19.29 12.04
N ASP A 126 16.78 18.80 13.24
CA ASP A 126 17.76 18.24 14.17
C ASP A 126 18.25 16.83 13.74
N PRO A 127 19.54 16.67 13.38
CA PRO A 127 20.08 15.37 12.97
C PRO A 127 20.23 14.37 14.12
N SER A 128 20.17 14.81 15.38
CA SER A 128 20.17 13.91 16.55
C SER A 128 18.82 13.22 16.78
N LEU A 129 17.77 13.69 16.12
CA LEU A 129 16.43 13.12 16.23
C LEU A 129 16.26 11.96 15.24
N LEU A 130 15.58 10.90 15.67
CA LEU A 130 15.22 9.80 14.78
C LEU A 130 14.39 10.33 13.60
N ILE A 131 14.63 9.81 12.40
CA ILE A 131 13.95 10.22 11.17
C ILE A 131 12.42 10.16 11.32
N THR A 132 11.89 9.12 11.98
CA THR A 132 10.45 8.98 12.23
C THR A 132 9.88 10.19 12.98
N TYR A 133 10.60 10.74 13.97
CA TYR A 133 10.15 11.92 14.70
C TYR A 133 10.35 13.23 13.94
N ARG A 134 11.34 13.28 13.04
CA ARG A 134 11.51 14.41 12.11
C ARG A 134 10.35 14.48 11.12
N VAL A 135 9.98 13.32 10.54
CA VAL A 135 8.79 13.17 9.68
C VAL A 135 7.52 13.52 10.45
N GLU A 136 7.42 13.10 11.71
CA GLU A 136 6.28 13.46 12.55
C GLU A 136 6.17 14.97 12.75
N ALA A 137 7.27 15.66 13.08
CA ALA A 137 7.30 17.12 13.17
C ALA A 137 6.87 17.78 11.84
N SER A 138 7.31 17.24 10.71
CA SER A 138 6.89 17.70 9.38
C SER A 138 5.37 17.63 9.17
N ARG A 139 4.68 16.60 9.70
CA ARG A 139 3.21 16.49 9.58
C ARG A 139 2.48 17.65 10.26
N PHE A 140 2.94 18.05 11.46
CA PHE A 140 2.36 19.19 12.18
C PHE A 140 2.68 20.53 11.52
N LEU A 141 3.85 20.67 10.90
CA LEU A 141 4.19 21.86 10.12
C LEU A 141 3.34 21.98 8.84
N ILE A 142 3.03 20.87 8.17
CA ILE A 142 2.09 20.88 7.04
C ILE A 142 0.69 21.26 7.50
N TYR A 143 0.27 20.81 8.69
CA TYR A 143 -1.00 21.21 9.29
C TYR A 143 -1.10 22.71 9.59
N SER A 144 0.02 23.44 9.68
CA SER A 144 -0.03 24.88 9.92
C SER A 144 -0.51 25.68 8.71
N GLU A 145 -0.46 25.11 7.50
CA GLU A 145 -0.74 25.79 6.22
C GLU A 145 0.09 27.07 6.01
N ILE A 146 1.31 27.13 6.59
CA ILE A 146 2.22 28.27 6.44
C ILE A 146 3.27 27.92 5.38
N ASP A 147 3.31 28.68 4.29
CA ASP A 147 4.18 28.44 3.13
C ASP A 147 5.66 28.26 3.49
N THR A 148 6.18 29.04 4.44
CA THR A 148 7.59 28.93 4.86
C THR A 148 7.88 27.57 5.48
N TYR A 149 6.99 27.05 6.32
CA TYR A 149 7.12 25.74 6.91
C TYR A 149 6.91 24.62 5.89
N THR A 150 5.94 24.77 4.98
CA THR A 150 5.72 23.81 3.89
C THR A 150 6.97 23.66 3.00
N LYS A 151 7.65 24.77 2.68
CA LYS A 151 8.92 24.74 1.93
C LYS A 151 10.03 24.00 2.69
N GLY A 152 10.20 24.32 3.99
CA GLY A 152 11.18 23.64 4.82
C GLY A 152 10.90 22.14 4.97
N VAL A 153 9.62 21.76 5.10
CA VAL A 153 9.18 20.36 5.09
C VAL A 153 9.57 19.68 3.78
N ASN A 154 9.28 20.31 2.63
CA ASN A 154 9.65 19.75 1.32
C ASN A 154 11.16 19.50 1.21
N GLU A 155 11.98 20.46 1.63
CA GLU A 155 13.44 20.32 1.61
C GLU A 155 13.93 19.15 2.48
N VAL A 156 13.45 19.05 3.72
CA VAL A 156 13.86 17.99 4.65
C VAL A 156 13.37 16.63 4.17
N LEU A 157 12.10 16.50 3.77
CA LEU A 157 11.57 15.24 3.27
C LEU A 157 12.29 14.81 1.98
N LEU A 158 12.56 15.72 1.03
CA LEU A 158 13.36 15.40 -0.15
C LEU A 158 14.77 14.90 0.20
N SER A 159 15.40 15.45 1.23
CA SER A 159 16.71 14.97 1.69
C SER A 159 16.64 13.52 2.19
N ILE A 160 15.60 13.17 2.96
CA ILE A 160 15.37 11.81 3.47
C ILE A 160 15.03 10.85 2.33
N ILE A 161 14.15 11.28 1.41
CA ILE A 161 13.70 10.49 0.27
C ILE A 161 14.83 10.19 -0.72
N LYS A 162 15.82 11.07 -0.86
CA LYS A 162 16.98 10.85 -1.73
C LYS A 162 18.08 10.01 -1.08
N ASP A 163 18.06 9.83 0.25
CA ASP A 163 19.07 9.08 0.97
C ASP A 163 18.85 7.56 0.85
N VAL A 164 19.62 6.95 -0.06
CA VAL A 164 19.55 5.51 -0.36
C VAL A 164 20.12 4.62 0.74
N SER A 165 20.64 5.18 1.84
CA SER A 165 20.99 4.40 3.02
C SER A 165 19.75 3.86 3.75
N TYR A 166 18.59 4.48 3.56
CA TYR A 166 17.31 3.98 4.07
C TYR A 166 16.65 3.02 3.09
N PRO A 167 15.98 1.96 3.59
CA PRO A 167 15.20 1.04 2.76
C PRO A 167 14.21 1.78 1.87
N SER A 168 14.06 1.31 0.63
CA SER A 168 13.13 1.88 -0.36
C SER A 168 11.70 1.96 0.19
N GLU A 169 11.20 0.85 0.74
CA GLU A 169 9.89 0.74 1.37
C GLU A 169 9.69 1.79 2.48
N TYR A 170 10.68 1.95 3.37
CA TYR A 170 10.62 2.94 4.44
C TYR A 170 10.48 4.37 3.89
N ARG A 171 11.26 4.71 2.85
CA ARG A 171 11.18 6.02 2.19
C ARG A 171 9.84 6.21 1.50
N TYR A 172 9.32 5.19 0.81
CA TYR A 172 8.00 5.27 0.17
C TYR A 172 6.86 5.44 1.20
N ASN A 173 6.91 4.72 2.31
CA ASN A 173 5.91 4.84 3.39
C ASN A 173 5.87 6.25 4.01
N ILE A 174 6.99 6.98 4.02
CA ILE A 174 7.00 8.40 4.38
C ILE A 174 6.14 9.19 3.39
N ILE A 175 6.34 9.01 2.07
CA ILE A 175 5.54 9.69 1.03
C ILE A 175 4.07 9.33 1.15
N ALA A 176 3.75 8.04 1.30
CA ALA A 176 2.38 7.54 1.45
C ALA A 176 1.64 8.20 2.62
N GLY A 177 2.35 8.52 3.70
CA GLY A 177 1.80 9.25 4.85
C GLY A 177 1.27 10.66 4.53
N PHE A 178 1.67 11.27 3.41
CA PHE A 178 1.22 12.61 2.98
C PHE A 178 0.20 12.58 1.82
N ILE A 179 -0.04 11.42 1.20
CA ILE A 179 -0.93 11.27 0.03
C ILE A 179 -2.43 11.32 0.40
N THR A 180 -2.76 11.05 1.65
CA THR A 180 -4.15 10.88 2.08
C THR A 180 -5.00 12.15 1.97
N THR A 181 -6.18 12.02 1.35
CA THR A 181 -7.19 13.09 1.22
C THR A 181 -8.09 13.25 2.46
N THR A 182 -7.98 12.33 3.42
CA THR A 182 -8.83 12.28 4.64
C THR A 182 -8.14 12.84 5.89
N GLY A 183 -7.03 13.55 5.68
CA GLY A 183 -6.15 14.04 6.73
C GLY A 183 -5.00 13.10 7.05
N ILE A 184 -3.94 13.66 7.60
CA ILE A 184 -2.65 13.02 7.84
C ILE A 184 -2.68 12.26 9.18
N SER A 185 -2.37 10.96 9.13
CA SER A 185 -2.20 10.15 10.34
C SER A 185 -0.89 10.49 11.04
N THR A 186 -0.92 10.53 12.37
CA THR A 186 0.24 10.79 13.23
C THR A 186 0.41 9.64 14.20
N ILE A 187 1.63 9.43 14.72
CA ILE A 187 1.87 8.34 15.69
C ILE A 187 1.46 8.74 17.12
N PHE A 188 1.27 10.04 17.36
CA PHE A 188 0.99 10.59 18.69
C PHE A 188 -0.43 11.13 18.90
N ASN A 189 -1.22 11.35 17.84
CA ASN A 189 -2.63 11.72 17.97
C ASN A 189 -3.54 10.62 17.44
N THR A 190 -4.56 10.26 18.23
CA THR A 190 -5.61 9.34 17.78
C THR A 190 -6.43 9.94 16.64
N ALA A 191 -6.64 11.26 16.65
CA ALA A 191 -7.30 11.98 15.58
C ALA A 191 -6.30 12.35 14.48
N LYS A 192 -6.69 12.13 13.23
CA LYS A 192 -5.94 12.60 12.05
C LYS A 192 -5.87 14.13 12.04
N LEU A 193 -4.76 14.66 11.56
CA LEU A 193 -4.62 16.07 11.25
C LEU A 193 -5.42 16.36 9.97
N ASN A 194 -6.51 17.11 10.09
CA ASN A 194 -7.34 17.48 8.94
C ASN A 194 -6.64 18.57 8.12
N VAL A 195 -5.81 18.17 7.16
CA VAL A 195 -5.11 19.06 6.22
C VAL A 195 -5.63 18.77 4.83
N ALA A 196 -5.79 19.81 4.01
CA ALA A 196 -5.99 19.65 2.59
C ALA A 196 -4.80 18.89 1.95
N TYR A 197 -5.11 18.04 0.98
CA TYR A 197 -4.09 17.34 0.20
C TYR A 197 -3.19 18.35 -0.53
N ASN A 198 -1.88 18.31 -0.24
CA ASN A 198 -0.89 19.17 -0.87
C ASN A 198 -0.25 18.44 -2.05
N GLU A 199 -0.81 18.67 -3.24
CA GLU A 199 -0.40 17.99 -4.47
C GLU A 199 1.03 18.36 -4.90
N GLU A 200 1.46 19.61 -4.72
CA GLU A 200 2.81 20.07 -5.08
C GLU A 200 3.88 19.37 -4.22
N LEU A 201 3.68 19.28 -2.91
CA LEU A 201 4.57 18.54 -2.02
C LEU A 201 4.65 17.07 -2.44
N CYS A 202 3.51 16.42 -2.63
CA CYS A 202 3.48 15.01 -3.02
C CYS A 202 4.14 14.79 -4.38
N HIS A 203 3.92 15.68 -5.36
CA HIS A 203 4.50 15.60 -6.69
C HIS A 203 6.03 15.67 -6.64
N ASN A 204 6.57 16.60 -5.85
CA ASN A 204 8.01 16.74 -5.64
C ASN A 204 8.63 15.48 -5.03
N LEU A 205 8.02 14.94 -3.98
CA LEU A 205 8.50 13.74 -3.30
C LEU A 205 8.42 12.50 -4.20
N GLN A 206 7.29 12.31 -4.89
CA GLN A 206 7.09 11.19 -5.80
C GLN A 206 8.07 11.27 -6.98
N THR A 207 8.22 12.43 -7.61
CA THR A 207 9.15 12.62 -8.74
C THR A 207 10.59 12.28 -8.34
N ALA A 208 11.04 12.79 -7.18
CA ALA A 208 12.38 12.50 -6.66
C ALA A 208 12.58 11.01 -6.35
N PHE A 209 11.53 10.32 -5.89
CA PHE A 209 11.56 8.89 -5.60
C PHE A 209 11.52 8.04 -6.88
N PHE A 210 10.63 8.35 -7.82
CA PHE A 210 10.39 7.57 -9.03
C PHE A 210 11.62 7.48 -9.94
N PHE A 211 12.30 8.61 -10.15
CA PHE A 211 13.45 8.69 -11.06
C PHE A 211 14.78 8.24 -10.42
N ASN A 212 14.78 7.86 -9.14
CA ASN A 212 15.95 7.27 -8.50
C ASN A 212 15.95 5.74 -8.73
N ASP A 213 16.81 5.27 -9.62
CA ASP A 213 16.95 3.86 -10.00
C ASP A 213 17.44 2.96 -8.85
N LYS A 214 18.01 3.53 -7.78
CA LYS A 214 18.39 2.77 -6.57
C LYS A 214 17.19 2.41 -5.69
N ASN A 215 16.00 2.94 -5.99
CA ASN A 215 14.79 2.59 -5.27
C ASN A 215 14.25 1.24 -5.75
N GLY A 216 13.57 0.54 -4.84
CA GLY A 216 12.90 -0.71 -5.12
C GLY A 216 11.82 -0.52 -6.19
N VAL A 217 11.78 -1.45 -7.14
CA VAL A 217 10.96 -1.30 -8.35
C VAL A 217 9.47 -1.27 -8.02
N ARG A 218 9.01 -2.04 -7.03
CA ARG A 218 7.61 -2.03 -6.58
C ARG A 218 7.18 -0.64 -6.08
N GLU A 219 7.98 0.00 -5.23
CA GLU A 219 7.68 1.34 -4.73
C GLU A 219 7.79 2.40 -5.84
N ARG A 220 8.69 2.21 -6.83
CA ARG A 220 8.75 3.07 -8.01
C ARG A 220 7.48 2.94 -8.86
N ILE A 221 6.94 1.73 -9.04
CA ILE A 221 5.67 1.54 -9.77
C ILE A 221 4.53 2.31 -9.08
N LEU A 222 4.41 2.15 -7.76
CA LEU A 222 3.44 2.89 -6.95
C LEU A 222 3.60 4.41 -7.05
N SER A 223 4.85 4.89 -7.01
CA SER A 223 5.17 6.31 -7.18
C SER A 223 4.77 6.82 -8.57
N GLY A 224 5.09 6.05 -9.62
CA GLY A 224 4.74 6.36 -11.00
C GLY A 224 3.23 6.42 -11.24
N GLN A 225 2.48 5.47 -10.67
CA GLN A 225 1.01 5.48 -10.69
C GLN A 225 0.47 6.81 -10.15
N HIS A 226 0.99 7.23 -8.99
CA HIS A 226 0.56 8.48 -8.37
C HIS A 226 0.88 9.71 -9.23
N ILE A 227 2.07 9.76 -9.84
CA ILE A 227 2.48 10.87 -10.71
C ILE A 227 1.55 10.98 -11.94
N LEU A 228 1.15 9.85 -12.52
CA LEU A 228 0.23 9.81 -13.67
C LEU A 228 -1.18 10.29 -13.31
N GLN A 229 -1.63 10.06 -12.07
CA GLN A 229 -2.94 10.50 -11.57
C GLN A 229 -3.00 11.99 -11.20
N MET A 230 -1.86 12.63 -10.92
CA MET A 230 -1.80 14.04 -10.51
C MET A 230 -2.12 14.99 -11.66
N ASP A 231 -2.87 16.05 -11.35
CA ASP A 231 -3.23 17.12 -12.28
C ASP A 231 -2.05 18.09 -12.49
N ILE A 232 -1.21 18.30 -11.48
CA ILE A 232 -0.03 19.17 -11.57
C ILE A 232 1.09 18.58 -12.45
N SER A 233 1.06 17.28 -12.72
CA SER A 233 2.04 16.61 -13.59
C SER A 233 1.85 17.03 -15.04
N SER A 234 2.89 17.62 -15.65
CA SER A 234 2.88 17.94 -17.08
C SER A 234 2.77 16.68 -17.95
N GLU A 235 2.17 16.82 -19.14
CA GLU A 235 2.05 15.72 -20.11
C GLU A 235 3.41 15.11 -20.51
N GLU A 236 4.46 15.94 -20.58
CA GLU A 236 5.83 15.46 -20.81
C GLU A 236 6.33 14.58 -19.66
N ASN A 237 6.08 15.00 -18.41
CA ASN A 237 6.44 14.20 -17.24
C ASN A 237 5.64 12.90 -17.18
N LYS A 238 4.33 12.95 -17.46
CA LYS A 238 3.47 11.75 -17.53
C LYS A 238 3.98 10.76 -18.58
N ARG A 239 4.30 11.24 -19.78
CA ARG A 239 4.91 10.41 -20.84
C ARG A 239 6.26 9.81 -20.42
N SER A 240 7.11 10.58 -19.74
CA SER A 240 8.39 10.08 -19.23
C SER A 240 8.21 8.96 -18.20
N VAL A 241 7.25 9.13 -17.28
CA VAL A 241 6.88 8.13 -16.27
C VAL A 241 6.32 6.87 -16.94
N ALA A 242 5.36 7.01 -17.85
CA ALA A 242 4.76 5.89 -18.59
C ALA A 242 5.80 5.09 -19.39
N ASN A 243 6.72 5.77 -20.09
CA ASN A 243 7.80 5.11 -20.81
C ASN A 243 8.77 4.37 -19.87
N THR A 244 9.04 4.92 -18.69
CA THR A 244 9.88 4.26 -17.68
C THR A 244 9.18 3.01 -17.12
N LEU A 245 7.87 3.07 -16.89
CA LEU A 245 7.07 1.91 -16.46
C LEU A 245 6.99 0.84 -17.55
N LEU A 246 6.78 1.21 -18.82
CA LEU A 246 6.85 0.28 -19.96
C LEU A 246 8.24 -0.35 -20.09
N HIS A 247 9.30 0.41 -19.81
CA HIS A 247 10.66 -0.13 -19.78
C HIS A 247 10.80 -1.17 -18.67
N ILE A 248 10.39 -0.86 -17.43
CA ILE A 248 10.35 -1.82 -16.31
C ILE A 248 9.58 -3.08 -16.71
N ALA A 249 8.39 -2.93 -17.30
CA ALA A 249 7.55 -4.03 -17.72
C ALA A 249 8.22 -4.93 -18.79
N LYS A 250 9.04 -4.37 -19.68
CA LYS A 250 9.76 -5.12 -20.71
C LYS A 250 11.04 -5.77 -20.17
N THR A 251 11.87 -5.00 -19.48
CA THR A 251 13.28 -5.35 -19.23
C THR A 251 13.56 -5.86 -17.83
N TYR A 252 12.62 -5.74 -16.88
CA TYR A 252 12.89 -6.13 -15.50
C TYR A 252 13.30 -7.61 -15.39
N ASP A 253 14.44 -7.85 -14.75
CA ASP A 253 14.90 -9.17 -14.39
C ASP A 253 15.50 -9.09 -12.99
N ALA A 254 14.88 -9.74 -11.99
CA ALA A 254 15.42 -9.75 -10.63
C ALA A 254 16.87 -10.26 -10.55
N SER A 255 17.35 -11.02 -11.54
CA SER A 255 18.75 -11.47 -11.58
C SER A 255 19.75 -10.30 -11.58
N THR A 256 19.34 -9.12 -12.08
CA THR A 256 20.19 -7.93 -12.18
C THR A 256 20.20 -7.06 -10.91
N TYR A 257 19.23 -7.22 -10.01
CA TYR A 257 19.07 -6.42 -8.79
C TYR A 257 19.67 -7.11 -7.55
N VAL A 258 20.96 -7.45 -7.60
CA VAL A 258 21.70 -7.93 -6.41
C VAL A 258 22.35 -6.72 -5.72
N VAL A 259 21.55 -5.87 -5.08
CA VAL A 259 22.08 -4.76 -4.27
C VAL A 259 22.16 -5.17 -2.80
N ALA A 260 23.39 -5.42 -2.35
CA ALA A 260 24.05 -5.19 -1.04
C ALA A 260 23.30 -5.34 0.30
N THR A 261 22.04 -5.78 0.35
CA THR A 261 21.37 -6.11 1.61
C THR A 261 21.66 -7.58 1.90
N HIS A 262 22.17 -7.87 3.10
CA HIS A 262 22.54 -9.21 3.56
C HIS A 262 21.33 -10.16 3.76
N GLN A 263 20.24 -9.95 3.03
CA GLN A 263 19.13 -10.88 3.05
C GLN A 263 19.51 -12.12 2.22
N PRO A 264 19.24 -13.33 2.74
CA PRO A 264 19.54 -14.56 2.05
C PRO A 264 18.90 -14.54 0.66
N ARG A 265 19.62 -15.06 -0.35
CA ARG A 265 19.13 -15.23 -1.73
C ARG A 265 17.72 -15.82 -1.70
N ILE A 266 16.72 -14.96 -1.82
CA ILE A 266 15.37 -15.38 -2.16
C ILE A 266 15.51 -15.93 -3.58
N GLN A 267 15.14 -17.21 -3.77
CA GLN A 267 15.14 -17.84 -5.09
C GLN A 267 14.35 -16.94 -6.07
N PRO A 268 14.64 -16.95 -7.38
CA PRO A 268 13.84 -16.23 -8.35
C PRO A 268 12.38 -16.70 -8.25
N THR A 269 11.57 -15.94 -7.51
CA THR A 269 10.14 -16.20 -7.33
C THR A 269 9.37 -15.63 -8.52
N ASN A 270 8.09 -16.01 -8.65
CA ASN A 270 7.11 -15.40 -9.57
C ASN A 270 7.10 -13.85 -9.55
N SER A 271 7.69 -13.23 -8.52
CA SER A 271 7.87 -11.79 -8.32
C SER A 271 8.31 -10.99 -9.54
N ASN A 272 9.06 -11.56 -10.48
CA ASN A 272 9.45 -10.86 -11.71
C ASN A 272 8.27 -10.59 -12.64
N VAL A 273 7.42 -11.59 -12.84
CA VAL A 273 6.22 -11.48 -13.68
C VAL A 273 5.28 -10.49 -13.04
N ASP A 274 5.13 -10.54 -11.72
CA ASP A 274 4.22 -9.68 -10.97
C ASP A 274 4.65 -8.21 -11.04
N VAL A 275 5.95 -7.92 -10.91
CA VAL A 275 6.48 -6.55 -11.06
C VAL A 275 6.27 -6.03 -12.48
N LYS A 276 6.47 -6.87 -13.49
CA LYS A 276 6.23 -6.47 -14.89
C LYS A 276 4.74 -6.21 -15.15
N ALA A 277 3.88 -7.09 -14.63
CA ALA A 277 2.44 -6.97 -14.73
C ALA A 277 1.93 -5.72 -14.03
N ASP A 278 2.40 -5.42 -12.81
CA ASP A 278 2.00 -4.21 -12.07
C ASP A 278 2.44 -2.93 -12.80
N ALA A 279 3.67 -2.89 -13.34
CA ALA A 279 4.15 -1.77 -14.14
C ALA A 279 3.31 -1.57 -15.42
N ALA A 280 2.99 -2.66 -16.13
CA ALA A 280 2.14 -2.59 -17.33
C ALA A 280 0.69 -2.23 -16.99
N ASP A 281 0.12 -2.74 -15.89
CA ASP A 281 -1.24 -2.43 -15.44
C ASP A 281 -1.43 -0.93 -15.17
N VAL A 282 -0.44 -0.29 -14.54
CA VAL A 282 -0.48 1.15 -14.30
C VAL A 282 -0.57 1.93 -15.63
N VAL A 283 0.24 1.56 -16.62
CA VAL A 283 0.23 2.23 -17.94
C VAL A 283 -1.04 1.89 -18.72
N LEU A 284 -1.55 0.65 -18.61
CA LEU A 284 -2.81 0.24 -19.23
C LEU A 284 -3.98 1.10 -18.76
N ARG A 285 -3.98 1.53 -17.49
CA ARG A 285 -5.04 2.36 -16.91
C ARG A 285 -4.87 3.86 -17.14
N LEU A 286 -3.63 4.36 -17.17
CA LEU A 286 -3.34 5.80 -17.07
C LEU A 286 -2.53 6.37 -18.24
N GLY A 287 -2.05 5.54 -19.16
CA GLY A 287 -1.22 5.95 -20.30
C GLY A 287 -2.03 6.57 -21.46
N THR A 288 -1.31 7.08 -22.46
CA THR A 288 -1.90 7.47 -23.75
C THR A 288 -2.38 6.25 -24.55
N PRO A 289 -3.21 6.42 -25.60
CA PRO A 289 -3.64 5.30 -26.43
C PRO A 289 -2.49 4.44 -26.98
N GLU A 290 -1.35 5.05 -27.38
CA GLU A 290 -0.19 4.28 -27.87
C GLU A 290 0.52 3.51 -26.74
N GLU A 291 0.58 4.09 -25.54
CA GLU A 291 1.20 3.48 -24.37
C GLU A 291 0.34 2.32 -23.83
N ILE A 292 -0.98 2.49 -23.83
CA ILE A 292 -1.97 1.47 -23.48
C ILE A 292 -1.84 0.25 -24.39
N GLU A 293 -1.70 0.45 -25.70
CA GLU A 293 -1.56 -0.67 -26.64
C GLU A 293 -0.26 -1.45 -26.39
N GLN A 294 0.84 -0.75 -26.08
CA GLN A 294 2.08 -1.40 -25.67
C GLN A 294 1.95 -2.17 -24.35
N ALA A 295 1.30 -1.57 -23.34
CA ALA A 295 1.07 -2.23 -22.06
C ALA A 295 0.21 -3.49 -22.23
N ARG A 296 -0.82 -3.42 -23.08
CA ARG A 296 -1.70 -4.55 -23.41
C ARG A 296 -0.94 -5.69 -24.11
N ALA A 297 -0.04 -5.36 -25.04
CA ALA A 297 0.84 -6.35 -25.66
C ALA A 297 1.74 -7.05 -24.63
N ILE A 298 2.34 -6.29 -23.71
CA ILE A 298 3.18 -6.85 -22.63
C ILE A 298 2.37 -7.78 -21.72
N ILE A 299 1.19 -7.37 -21.27
CA ILE A 299 0.33 -8.20 -20.40
C ILE A 299 -0.09 -9.49 -21.12
N ALA A 300 -0.44 -9.39 -22.40
CA ALA A 300 -0.75 -10.57 -23.22
C ALA A 300 0.44 -11.53 -23.32
N ASP A 301 1.66 -11.00 -23.50
CA ASP A 301 2.88 -11.81 -23.53
C ASP A 301 3.20 -12.44 -22.18
N LEU A 302 3.06 -11.69 -21.08
CA LEU A 302 3.25 -12.21 -19.71
C LEU A 302 2.25 -13.33 -19.39
N GLY A 303 1.01 -13.18 -19.83
CA GLY A 303 -0.05 -14.18 -19.66
C GLY A 303 0.18 -15.50 -20.39
N ARG A 304 1.04 -15.49 -21.42
CA ARG A 304 1.40 -16.68 -22.18
C ARG A 304 2.43 -17.56 -21.49
N VAL A 305 3.20 -17.05 -20.51
CA VAL A 305 4.35 -17.78 -19.98
C VAL A 305 4.02 -18.44 -18.62
N ILE A 306 4.07 -19.77 -18.55
CA ILE A 306 4.02 -20.51 -17.27
C ILE A 306 5.43 -20.77 -16.77
N TYR A 307 5.67 -20.46 -15.50
CA TYR A 307 6.89 -20.80 -14.78
C TYR A 307 6.64 -21.94 -13.78
N ASP A 308 7.63 -22.81 -13.57
CA ASP A 308 7.62 -23.77 -12.46
C ASP A 308 7.93 -23.10 -11.13
N GLU A 309 7.84 -23.88 -10.05
CA GLU A 309 8.20 -23.46 -8.69
C GLU A 309 9.68 -23.03 -8.56
N HIS A 310 10.51 -23.27 -9.57
CA HIS A 310 11.91 -22.90 -9.65
C HIS A 310 12.16 -21.72 -10.61
N GLY A 311 11.12 -21.13 -11.19
CA GLY A 311 11.21 -20.00 -12.12
C GLY A 311 11.65 -20.38 -13.54
N ASN A 312 11.66 -21.67 -13.90
CA ASN A 312 11.93 -22.10 -15.28
C ASN A 312 10.66 -22.04 -16.10
N ARG A 313 10.76 -21.55 -17.34
CA ARG A 313 9.66 -21.55 -18.30
C ARG A 313 9.27 -23.00 -18.64
N ILE A 314 8.07 -23.43 -18.25
CA ILE A 314 7.56 -24.78 -18.51
C ILE A 314 6.95 -24.87 -19.90
N ARG A 315 6.01 -23.96 -20.19
CA ARG A 315 5.15 -24.05 -21.37
C ARG A 315 4.46 -22.72 -21.66
N ASP A 316 4.05 -22.53 -22.90
CA ASP A 316 3.11 -21.47 -23.24
C ASP A 316 1.69 -21.90 -22.83
N THR A 317 0.99 -21.05 -22.07
CA THR A 317 -0.43 -21.25 -21.76
C THR A 317 -1.20 -21.26 -23.09
N THR A 318 -1.89 -22.36 -23.36
CA THR A 318 -2.84 -22.40 -24.49
C THR A 318 -4.25 -22.10 -24.01
N SER A 319 -4.59 -22.31 -22.73
CA SER A 319 -5.95 -22.11 -22.25
C SER A 319 -6.13 -20.74 -21.58
N ILE A 320 -7.33 -20.17 -21.70
CA ILE A 320 -7.71 -18.96 -20.96
C ILE A 320 -7.53 -19.24 -19.47
N TYR A 321 -7.97 -20.39 -18.95
CA TYR A 321 -7.91 -20.72 -17.52
C TYR A 321 -6.52 -20.72 -16.88
N ASP A 322 -5.44 -20.93 -17.66
CA ASP A 322 -4.06 -20.96 -17.13
C ASP A 322 -3.38 -19.58 -17.18
N ASN A 323 -4.00 -18.58 -17.79
CA ASN A 323 -3.42 -17.25 -17.94
C ASN A 323 -3.58 -16.44 -16.64
N MET A 324 -2.46 -16.25 -15.93
CA MET A 324 -2.38 -15.45 -14.69
C MET A 324 -2.83 -13.99 -14.88
N GLN A 325 -2.87 -13.49 -16.11
CA GLN A 325 -3.24 -12.13 -16.50
C GLN A 325 -4.69 -12.01 -17.03
N ASN A 326 -5.53 -13.04 -16.85
CA ASN A 326 -6.94 -13.01 -17.27
C ASN A 326 -7.75 -11.85 -16.70
N VAL A 327 -7.34 -11.30 -15.56
CA VAL A 327 -7.99 -10.14 -14.95
C VAL A 327 -8.02 -8.93 -15.88
N HIS A 328 -7.11 -8.87 -16.86
CA HIS A 328 -7.07 -7.80 -17.86
C HIS A 328 -7.91 -8.08 -19.11
N THR A 329 -8.67 -9.17 -19.16
CA THR A 329 -9.67 -9.37 -20.21
C THR A 329 -10.80 -8.36 -20.02
N SER A 330 -11.26 -7.75 -21.11
CA SER A 330 -12.26 -6.68 -21.03
C SER A 330 -13.56 -7.13 -20.36
N SER A 331 -13.99 -8.38 -20.61
CA SER A 331 -15.19 -8.97 -20.01
C SER A 331 -15.10 -9.11 -18.49
N VAL A 332 -13.97 -9.60 -17.96
CA VAL A 332 -13.77 -9.75 -16.51
C VAL A 332 -13.70 -8.37 -15.87
N GLN A 333 -12.98 -7.42 -16.49
CA GLN A 333 -12.92 -6.06 -15.98
C GLN A 333 -14.30 -5.38 -16.00
N ASP A 334 -15.09 -5.57 -17.06
CA ASP A 334 -16.45 -5.05 -17.16
C ASP A 334 -17.35 -5.64 -16.06
N SER A 335 -17.26 -6.96 -15.81
CA SER A 335 -18.01 -7.62 -14.73
C SER A 335 -17.59 -7.13 -13.35
N VAL A 336 -16.28 -6.92 -13.13
CA VAL A 336 -15.74 -6.35 -11.88
C VAL A 336 -16.22 -4.91 -11.71
N ASP A 337 -16.20 -4.09 -12.76
CA ASP A 337 -16.65 -2.71 -12.73
C ASP A 337 -18.16 -2.60 -12.40
N GLU A 338 -19.00 -3.44 -13.03
CA GLU A 338 -20.43 -3.52 -12.73
C GLU A 338 -20.68 -3.95 -11.28
N PHE A 339 -19.93 -4.93 -10.79
CA PHE A 339 -19.97 -5.37 -9.40
C PHE A 339 -19.64 -4.22 -8.45
N ILE A 340 -18.53 -3.52 -8.69
CA ILE A 340 -18.07 -2.40 -7.85
C ILE A 340 -19.14 -1.31 -7.80
N ILE A 341 -19.70 -0.92 -8.95
CA ILE A 341 -20.74 0.11 -9.05
C ILE A 341 -21.96 -0.29 -8.22
N LYS A 342 -22.46 -1.52 -8.39
CA LYS A 342 -23.65 -2.00 -7.68
C LYS A 342 -23.39 -2.12 -6.18
N LEU A 343 -22.24 -2.67 -5.76
CA LEU A 343 -21.85 -2.77 -4.36
C LEU A 343 -21.80 -1.39 -3.68
N ILE A 344 -21.18 -0.41 -4.32
CA ILE A 344 -21.08 0.96 -3.81
C ILE A 344 -22.47 1.58 -3.64
N ASN A 345 -23.35 1.43 -4.63
CA ASN A 345 -24.70 1.96 -4.57
C ASN A 345 -25.51 1.35 -3.42
N GLU A 346 -25.37 0.05 -3.17
CA GLU A 346 -26.05 -0.65 -2.06
C GLU A 346 -25.54 -0.24 -0.66
N THR A 347 -24.24 0.05 -0.55
CA THR A 347 -23.57 0.27 0.74
C THR A 347 -23.51 1.75 1.12
N LYS A 348 -23.33 2.68 0.18
CA LYS A 348 -23.35 4.14 0.43
C LYS A 348 -24.63 4.60 1.12
N ALA A 349 -25.76 3.99 0.80
CA ALA A 349 -27.05 4.32 1.41
C ALA A 349 -27.12 4.06 2.92
N ARG A 350 -26.19 3.30 3.51
CA ARG A 350 -26.29 2.84 4.91
C ARG A 350 -25.17 3.35 5.82
N GLY A 351 -24.26 4.17 5.32
CA GLY A 351 -23.07 4.60 6.04
C GLY A 351 -22.07 3.45 6.21
N VAL A 352 -20.85 3.63 5.71
CA VAL A 352 -19.77 2.66 5.90
C VAL A 352 -18.81 3.13 6.99
N GLU A 353 -18.26 2.17 7.73
CA GLU A 353 -17.22 2.45 8.73
C GLU A 353 -15.95 2.95 8.04
N ASN A 354 -15.07 3.63 8.79
CA ASN A 354 -13.80 4.07 8.21
C ASN A 354 -12.84 2.90 8.04
N TYR A 355 -11.87 3.04 7.12
CA TYR A 355 -10.90 2.00 6.81
C TYR A 355 -10.14 1.50 8.04
N ALA A 356 -9.76 2.37 8.99
CA ALA A 356 -8.98 1.97 10.16
C ALA A 356 -9.75 0.99 11.07
N GLN A 357 -11.06 1.20 11.24
CA GLN A 357 -11.92 0.27 11.99
C GLN A 357 -12.03 -1.07 11.26
N ILE A 358 -12.28 -1.06 9.95
CA ILE A 358 -12.38 -2.28 9.14
C ILE A 358 -11.07 -3.05 9.13
N HIS A 359 -9.94 -2.36 8.93
CA HIS A 359 -8.61 -2.92 8.99
C HIS A 359 -8.36 -3.63 10.32
N SER A 360 -8.73 -3.02 11.45
CA SER A 360 -8.61 -3.64 12.78
C SER A 360 -9.47 -4.90 12.91
N GLN A 361 -10.71 -4.88 12.42
CA GLN A 361 -11.60 -6.04 12.47
C GLN A 361 -11.09 -7.21 11.61
N ILE A 362 -10.61 -6.92 10.40
CA ILE A 362 -10.04 -7.93 9.50
C ILE A 362 -8.74 -8.50 10.08
N THR A 363 -7.88 -7.64 10.61
CA THR A 363 -6.62 -8.05 11.26
C THR A 363 -6.90 -8.99 12.44
N ASP A 364 -7.85 -8.63 13.31
CA ASP A 364 -8.28 -9.47 14.42
C ASP A 364 -8.80 -10.84 13.93
N PHE A 365 -9.62 -10.85 12.88
CA PHE A 365 -10.10 -12.09 12.28
C PHE A 365 -8.95 -12.96 11.74
N ILE A 366 -7.98 -12.39 11.03
CA ILE A 366 -6.79 -13.10 10.49
C ILE A 366 -5.95 -13.72 11.62
N TYR A 367 -5.80 -13.03 12.75
CA TYR A 367 -5.06 -13.56 13.89
C TYR A 367 -5.73 -14.80 14.50
N HIS A 368 -7.06 -14.82 14.54
CA HIS A 368 -7.85 -15.91 15.11
C HIS A 368 -8.20 -17.01 14.11
N TYR A 369 -8.03 -16.76 12.81
CA TYR A 369 -8.28 -17.73 11.76
C TYR A 369 -7.14 -18.75 11.64
N ASN A 370 -7.49 -20.03 11.52
CA ASN A 370 -6.53 -21.15 11.56
C ASN A 370 -5.80 -21.32 10.22
N ILE A 371 -4.83 -20.45 9.97
CA ILE A 371 -3.91 -20.50 8.83
C ILE A 371 -2.46 -20.57 9.31
N CYS A 372 -1.56 -21.06 8.44
CA CYS A 372 -0.15 -21.17 8.78
C CYS A 372 0.52 -19.76 8.85
N PRO A 373 1.66 -19.63 9.54
CA PRO A 373 2.35 -18.33 9.67
C PRO A 373 2.71 -17.67 8.33
N GLU A 374 3.04 -18.46 7.31
CA GLU A 374 3.36 -17.95 5.97
C GLU A 374 2.15 -17.33 5.28
N GLN A 375 1.01 -18.03 5.28
CA GLN A 375 -0.25 -17.51 4.76
C GLN A 375 -0.69 -16.25 5.50
N ARG A 376 -0.52 -16.23 6.84
CA ARG A 376 -0.81 -15.04 7.65
C ARG A 376 0.05 -13.85 7.22
N LEU A 377 1.33 -14.06 6.97
CA LEU A 377 2.22 -13.02 6.47
C LEU A 377 1.79 -12.50 5.09
N LYS A 378 1.37 -13.39 4.17
CA LYS A 378 0.84 -13.00 2.85
C LYS A 378 -0.42 -12.15 2.98
N ALA A 379 -1.36 -12.57 3.84
CA ALA A 379 -2.58 -11.81 4.07
C ALA A 379 -2.29 -10.39 4.62
N PHE A 380 -1.35 -10.26 5.57
CA PHE A 380 -0.97 -8.94 6.09
C PHE A 380 -0.30 -8.07 5.05
N LYS A 381 0.63 -8.62 4.26
CA LYS A 381 1.25 -7.89 3.15
C LYS A 381 0.23 -7.40 2.11
N ALA A 382 -0.78 -8.21 1.80
CA ALA A 382 -1.86 -7.79 0.91
C ALA A 382 -2.69 -6.63 1.50
N ILE A 383 -2.99 -6.68 2.80
CA ILE A 383 -3.67 -5.57 3.51
C ILE A 383 -2.82 -4.31 3.53
N ASP A 384 -1.52 -4.44 3.84
CA ASP A 384 -0.57 -3.32 3.83
C ASP A 384 -0.54 -2.68 2.44
N ARG A 385 -0.46 -3.49 1.37
CA ARG A 385 -0.55 -3.01 -0.02
C ARG A 385 -1.86 -2.29 -0.29
N ILE A 386 -3.01 -2.87 0.09
CA ILE A 386 -4.33 -2.23 -0.06
C ILE A 386 -4.38 -0.85 0.61
N SER A 387 -3.69 -0.68 1.73
CA SER A 387 -3.68 0.58 2.49
C SER A 387 -2.88 1.71 1.83
N ILE A 388 -1.85 1.37 1.03
CA ILE A 388 -0.94 2.33 0.39
C ILE A 388 -1.22 2.55 -1.10
N ASP A 389 -1.93 1.62 -1.74
CA ASP A 389 -2.19 1.68 -3.18
C ASP A 389 -3.22 2.78 -3.52
N THR A 390 -2.86 3.64 -4.46
CA THR A 390 -3.72 4.74 -4.96
C THR A 390 -4.49 4.39 -6.22
N ALA A 391 -4.43 3.13 -6.66
CA ALA A 391 -5.17 2.65 -7.80
C ALA A 391 -6.66 2.88 -7.56
N THR A 392 -7.33 3.52 -8.51
CA THR A 392 -8.79 3.65 -8.49
C THR A 392 -9.41 2.82 -9.60
N PHE A 393 -10.62 2.31 -9.33
CA PHE A 393 -11.32 1.36 -10.18
C PHE A 393 -12.75 1.84 -10.48
N SER A 394 -13.27 1.36 -11.61
CA SER A 394 -14.57 1.70 -12.16
C SER A 394 -14.80 3.22 -12.38
N LYS A 395 -15.99 3.55 -12.88
CA LYS A 395 -16.45 4.94 -12.99
C LYS A 395 -16.65 5.62 -11.64
N CYS A 396 -16.73 4.87 -10.55
CA CYS A 396 -16.87 5.41 -9.19
C CYS A 396 -15.56 5.93 -8.60
N LYS A 397 -14.40 5.70 -9.24
CA LYS A 397 -13.07 6.10 -8.77
C LYS A 397 -12.77 5.65 -7.33
N VAL A 398 -13.20 4.43 -6.98
CA VAL A 398 -12.91 3.84 -5.65
C VAL A 398 -11.54 3.17 -5.63
N SER A 399 -10.83 3.36 -4.54
CA SER A 399 -9.59 2.65 -4.22
C SER A 399 -9.81 1.21 -3.75
N SER A 400 -8.75 0.40 -3.73
CA SER A 400 -8.78 -0.94 -3.12
C SER A 400 -9.18 -0.88 -1.64
N ALA A 401 -8.74 0.14 -0.91
CA ALA A 401 -9.08 0.35 0.49
C ALA A 401 -10.58 0.61 0.69
N GLU A 402 -11.18 1.47 -0.14
CA GLU A 402 -12.62 1.73 -0.11
C GLU A 402 -13.42 0.50 -0.55
N LEU A 403 -12.95 -0.22 -1.58
CA LEU A 403 -13.58 -1.46 -2.03
C LEU A 403 -13.61 -2.51 -0.90
N LEU A 404 -12.49 -2.69 -0.18
CA LEU A 404 -12.41 -3.58 0.97
C LEU A 404 -13.39 -3.21 2.08
N VAL A 405 -13.54 -1.91 2.38
CA VAL A 405 -14.53 -1.40 3.35
C VAL A 405 -15.95 -1.78 2.92
N HIS A 406 -16.29 -1.57 1.65
CA HIS A 406 -17.62 -1.89 1.12
C HIS A 406 -17.90 -3.40 1.16
N ILE A 407 -16.92 -4.24 0.81
CA ILE A 407 -17.02 -5.70 0.87
C ILE A 407 -17.22 -6.16 2.31
N TRP A 408 -16.37 -5.73 3.23
CA TRP A 408 -16.48 -6.15 4.64
C TRP A 408 -17.81 -5.71 5.26
N HIS A 409 -18.23 -4.48 5.01
CA HIS A 409 -19.53 -3.99 5.45
C HIS A 409 -20.70 -4.83 4.88
N ARG A 410 -20.59 -5.31 3.64
CA ARG A 410 -21.57 -6.22 3.04
C ARG A 410 -21.55 -7.60 3.71
N ILE A 411 -20.38 -8.16 4.02
CA ILE A 411 -20.22 -9.42 4.77
C ILE A 411 -20.91 -9.33 6.14
N LEU A 412 -20.69 -8.24 6.87
CA LEU A 412 -21.28 -8.05 8.20
C LEU A 412 -22.81 -7.96 8.21
N LYS A 413 -23.43 -7.60 7.08
CA LYS A 413 -24.90 -7.51 6.94
C LYS A 413 -25.61 -8.84 6.77
N TYR A 414 -24.91 -9.94 6.51
CA TYR A 414 -25.55 -11.25 6.48
C TYR A 414 -26.04 -11.62 7.89
N GLU A 415 -27.33 -11.95 8.02
CA GLU A 415 -27.94 -12.37 9.29
C GLU A 415 -27.52 -13.80 9.65
N ASP A 416 -27.39 -14.65 8.63
CA ASP A 416 -26.87 -16.01 8.75
C ASP A 416 -25.38 -15.98 9.12
N LYS A 417 -25.06 -16.57 10.28
CA LYS A 417 -23.70 -16.60 10.82
C LYS A 417 -22.77 -17.50 10.02
N GLU A 418 -23.26 -18.59 9.45
CA GLU A 418 -22.46 -19.53 8.66
C GLU A 418 -22.08 -18.91 7.33
N ILE A 419 -23.01 -18.22 6.66
CA ILE A 419 -22.72 -17.45 5.44
C ILE A 419 -21.70 -16.36 5.73
N LYS A 420 -21.90 -15.58 6.80
CA LYS A 420 -20.97 -14.53 7.21
C LYS A 420 -19.56 -15.08 7.43
N TYR A 421 -19.43 -16.14 8.24
CA TYR A 421 -18.15 -16.75 8.53
C TYR A 421 -17.47 -17.31 7.27
N THR A 422 -18.26 -17.93 6.38
CA THR A 422 -17.78 -18.43 5.09
C THR A 422 -17.20 -17.30 4.22
N LEU A 423 -17.88 -16.16 4.15
CA LEU A 423 -17.40 -15.00 3.40
C LEU A 423 -16.15 -14.36 4.04
N GLN A 424 -16.07 -14.30 5.37
CA GLN A 424 -14.86 -13.83 6.05
C GLN A 424 -13.66 -14.74 5.77
N LYS A 425 -13.88 -16.06 5.79
CA LYS A 425 -12.87 -17.05 5.37
C LYS A 425 -12.43 -16.82 3.93
N ARG A 426 -13.38 -16.71 3.00
CA ARG A 426 -13.09 -16.43 1.58
C ARG A 426 -12.29 -15.14 1.40
N LEU A 427 -12.60 -14.07 2.16
CA LEU A 427 -11.81 -12.85 2.12
C LEU A 427 -10.35 -13.12 2.50
N VAL A 428 -10.09 -13.91 3.55
CA VAL A 428 -8.71 -14.25 3.93
C VAL A 428 -8.04 -15.09 2.85
N ASP A 429 -8.73 -16.05 2.27
CA ASP A 429 -8.21 -16.87 1.17
C ASP A 429 -7.83 -15.98 -0.04
N GLU A 430 -8.68 -15.03 -0.44
CA GLU A 430 -8.38 -14.09 -1.52
C GLU A 430 -7.24 -13.11 -1.15
N LEU A 431 -7.14 -12.68 0.11
CA LEU A 431 -6.02 -11.84 0.59
C LEU A 431 -4.67 -12.57 0.49
N ILE A 432 -4.66 -13.88 0.77
CA ILE A 432 -3.46 -14.72 0.62
C ILE A 432 -3.08 -14.82 -0.86
N ASP A 433 -4.07 -15.09 -1.72
CA ASP A 433 -3.88 -15.27 -3.16
C ASP A 433 -3.45 -13.98 -3.87
N MET A 434 -3.89 -12.81 -3.40
CA MET A 434 -3.61 -11.53 -4.06
C MET A 434 -2.28 -10.88 -3.68
N ASN A 435 -1.54 -11.42 -2.69
CA ASN A 435 -0.29 -10.83 -2.16
C ASN A 435 0.74 -10.44 -3.23
N ASP A 436 0.76 -11.15 -4.36
CA ASP A 436 1.68 -10.92 -5.46
C ASP A 436 0.95 -10.62 -6.78
N THR A 437 -0.22 -10.00 -6.71
CA THR A 437 -0.96 -9.59 -7.92
C THR A 437 -0.85 -8.09 -8.18
N CYS A 438 -1.12 -7.69 -9.42
CA CYS A 438 -1.22 -6.28 -9.80
C CYS A 438 -2.43 -5.60 -9.15
N SER A 439 -2.48 -4.27 -9.21
CA SER A 439 -3.57 -3.49 -8.62
C SER A 439 -4.98 -3.90 -9.10
N SER A 440 -5.16 -4.19 -10.40
CA SER A 440 -6.41 -4.74 -10.94
C SER A 440 -6.66 -6.19 -10.50
N GLY A 441 -5.60 -6.98 -10.30
CA GLY A 441 -5.68 -8.29 -9.64
C GLY A 441 -6.30 -8.20 -8.24
N HIS A 442 -5.88 -7.23 -7.42
CA HIS A 442 -6.48 -6.98 -6.11
C HIS A 442 -7.98 -6.67 -6.21
N SER A 443 -8.41 -5.79 -7.12
CA SER A 443 -9.83 -5.41 -7.21
C SER A 443 -10.72 -6.57 -7.69
N ALA A 444 -10.24 -7.40 -8.62
CA ALA A 444 -10.94 -8.59 -9.05
C ALA A 444 -11.03 -9.67 -7.95
N ARG A 445 -9.92 -9.93 -7.24
CA ARG A 445 -9.86 -10.88 -6.12
C ARG A 445 -10.76 -10.45 -4.96
N LEU A 446 -10.76 -9.16 -4.63
CA LEU A 446 -11.70 -8.58 -3.67
C LEU A 446 -13.15 -8.78 -4.12
N SER A 447 -13.44 -8.58 -5.40
CA SER A 447 -14.80 -8.80 -5.94
C SER A 447 -15.24 -10.27 -5.88
N ASN A 448 -14.31 -11.21 -6.08
CA ASN A 448 -14.56 -12.66 -5.99
C ASN A 448 -15.05 -13.11 -4.60
N VAL A 449 -14.75 -12.37 -3.54
CA VAL A 449 -15.18 -12.71 -2.17
C VAL A 449 -16.69 -12.90 -2.08
N LEU A 450 -17.47 -12.07 -2.79
CA LEU A 450 -18.93 -12.11 -2.78
C LEU A 450 -19.54 -12.97 -3.90
N SER A 451 -18.72 -13.64 -4.71
CA SER A 451 -19.16 -14.49 -5.81
C SER A 451 -20.03 -15.66 -5.31
N GLY A 452 -21.20 -15.90 -5.91
CA GLY A 452 -22.18 -16.89 -5.46
C GLY A 452 -23.16 -16.39 -4.38
N TYR A 453 -23.05 -15.14 -3.94
CA TYR A 453 -23.89 -14.58 -2.87
C TYR A 453 -24.62 -13.30 -3.31
N GLY A 454 -25.36 -13.40 -4.41
CA GLY A 454 -26.13 -12.30 -5.01
C GLY A 454 -25.35 -11.46 -6.03
N PHE A 455 -24.12 -11.87 -6.29
CA PHE A 455 -23.25 -11.38 -7.34
C PHE A 455 -22.45 -12.57 -7.84
N ASP A 456 -22.46 -12.78 -9.14
CA ASP A 456 -21.63 -13.78 -9.79
C ASP A 456 -20.76 -13.01 -10.78
N LEU A 457 -19.43 -13.12 -10.61
CA LEU A 457 -18.52 -12.62 -11.62
C LEU A 457 -18.61 -13.56 -12.81
N HIS A 458 -19.23 -13.08 -13.87
CA HIS A 458 -19.48 -13.88 -15.06
C HIS A 458 -18.40 -13.57 -16.08
N ILE A 459 -17.66 -14.60 -16.48
CA ILE A 459 -17.00 -14.61 -17.77
C ILE A 459 -18.12 -14.54 -18.82
N SER A 460 -17.95 -13.73 -19.87
CA SER A 460 -18.98 -13.62 -20.91
C SER A 460 -19.30 -15.00 -21.49
N PHE A 461 -20.57 -15.26 -21.82
CA PHE A 461 -20.95 -16.54 -22.44
C PHE A 461 -20.19 -16.80 -23.73
N GLU A 462 -19.85 -15.75 -24.46
CA GLU A 462 -18.99 -15.82 -25.63
C GLU A 462 -17.63 -16.46 -25.31
N GLU A 463 -16.93 -15.94 -24.30
CA GLU A 463 -15.63 -16.49 -23.88
C GLU A 463 -15.77 -17.87 -23.24
N GLN A 464 -16.84 -18.11 -22.49
CA GLN A 464 -17.10 -19.45 -21.95
C GLN A 464 -17.26 -20.46 -23.08
N VAL A 465 -18.01 -20.12 -24.14
CA VAL A 465 -18.18 -20.97 -25.32
C VAL A 465 -16.84 -21.18 -26.03
N VAL A 466 -16.07 -20.12 -26.29
CA VAL A 466 -14.73 -20.22 -26.92
C VAL A 466 -13.80 -21.12 -26.09
N ALA A 467 -13.75 -20.92 -24.77
CA ALA A 467 -12.92 -21.69 -23.86
C ALA A 467 -13.33 -23.16 -23.82
N ASN A 468 -14.64 -23.43 -23.83
CA ASN A 468 -15.19 -24.78 -23.84
C ASN A 468 -14.96 -25.52 -25.17
N VAL A 469 -15.05 -24.81 -26.31
CA VAL A 469 -14.70 -25.36 -27.64
C VAL A 469 -13.23 -25.76 -27.64
N LYS A 470 -12.33 -24.87 -27.19
CA LYS A 470 -10.90 -25.13 -27.12
C LYS A 470 -10.56 -26.31 -26.21
N ALA A 471 -11.20 -26.39 -25.05
CA ALA A 471 -11.02 -27.49 -24.09
C ALA A 471 -11.44 -28.84 -24.70
N ARG A 472 -12.59 -28.90 -25.37
CA ARG A 472 -13.08 -30.12 -26.02
C ARG A 472 -12.22 -30.53 -27.21
N ILE A 473 -11.78 -29.59 -28.05
CA ILE A 473 -10.83 -29.86 -29.14
C ILE A 473 -9.55 -30.48 -28.59
N ASN A 474 -8.94 -29.87 -27.57
CA ASN A 474 -7.74 -30.39 -26.93
C ASN A 474 -7.95 -31.79 -26.31
N ALA A 475 -9.14 -32.05 -25.77
CA ALA A 475 -9.50 -33.38 -25.28
C ALA A 475 -9.59 -34.40 -26.42
N ARG A 476 -10.19 -34.04 -27.57
CA ARG A 476 -10.27 -34.92 -28.74
C ARG A 476 -8.89 -35.15 -29.39
N ILE A 477 -8.00 -34.17 -29.43
CA ILE A 477 -6.62 -34.32 -29.92
C ILE A 477 -5.86 -35.39 -29.11
N LYS A 478 -6.08 -35.43 -27.78
CA LYS A 478 -5.46 -36.45 -26.90
C LYS A 478 -5.97 -37.87 -27.13
N LEU A 479 -7.04 -38.06 -27.90
CA LEU A 479 -7.61 -39.37 -28.23
C LEU A 479 -7.12 -39.90 -29.59
N LEU A 480 -6.37 -39.09 -30.34
CA LEU A 480 -5.79 -39.50 -31.62
C LEU A 480 -4.62 -40.48 -31.42
N SER A 481 -4.22 -41.16 -32.51
CA SER A 481 -2.97 -41.92 -32.51
C SER A 481 -1.77 -40.98 -32.30
N GLU A 482 -0.63 -41.50 -31.83
CA GLU A 482 0.56 -40.65 -31.61
C GLU A 482 0.98 -39.91 -32.89
N ASP A 483 0.95 -40.59 -34.04
CA ASP A 483 1.30 -39.99 -35.34
C ASP A 483 0.31 -38.89 -35.75
N ASP A 484 -1.00 -39.13 -35.60
CA ASP A 484 -2.03 -38.14 -35.92
C ASP A 484 -2.00 -36.95 -34.94
N GLN A 485 -1.71 -37.21 -33.67
CA GLN A 485 -1.57 -36.17 -32.65
C GLN A 485 -0.42 -35.24 -33.00
N VAL A 486 0.72 -35.77 -33.47
CA VAL A 486 1.86 -34.97 -33.92
C VAL A 486 1.47 -34.13 -35.14
N ASN A 487 0.88 -34.74 -36.17
CA ASN A 487 0.51 -34.03 -37.41
C ASN A 487 -0.51 -32.90 -37.12
N VAL A 488 -1.55 -33.18 -36.32
CA VAL A 488 -2.56 -32.19 -35.92
C VAL A 488 -1.95 -31.09 -35.05
N ALA A 489 -1.06 -31.42 -34.10
CA ALA A 489 -0.40 -30.42 -33.26
C ALA A 489 0.55 -29.52 -34.06
N MET A 490 1.28 -30.07 -35.03
CA MET A 490 2.16 -29.31 -35.92
C MET A 490 1.36 -28.36 -36.82
N GLY A 491 0.17 -28.75 -37.26
CA GLY A 491 -0.71 -27.94 -38.12
C GLY A 491 -1.16 -26.60 -37.52
N VAL A 492 -1.08 -26.44 -36.19
CA VAL A 492 -1.41 -25.19 -35.47
C VAL A 492 -0.29 -24.14 -35.58
N MET A 493 0.95 -24.54 -35.91
CA MET A 493 2.10 -23.64 -35.88
C MET A 493 2.13 -22.70 -37.10
N GLU A 494 2.68 -21.49 -36.95
CA GLU A 494 2.81 -20.52 -38.05
C GLU A 494 3.64 -21.05 -39.23
N ASN A 495 4.61 -21.92 -38.96
CA ASN A 495 5.49 -22.54 -39.95
C ASN A 495 5.11 -23.99 -40.29
N ALA A 496 3.88 -24.40 -39.99
CA ALA A 496 3.37 -25.73 -40.33
C ALA A 496 3.43 -26.00 -41.85
N SER A 497 3.73 -27.24 -42.22
CA SER A 497 3.67 -27.67 -43.63
C SER A 497 2.23 -27.68 -44.14
N ASP A 498 2.04 -27.64 -45.46
CA ASP A 498 0.69 -27.70 -46.05
C ASP A 498 -0.04 -28.99 -45.66
N ASP A 499 0.69 -30.11 -45.53
CA ASP A 499 0.14 -31.40 -45.12
C ASP A 499 -0.31 -31.38 -43.65
N ASP A 500 0.48 -30.79 -42.75
CA ASP A 500 0.11 -30.64 -41.33
C ASP A 500 -1.08 -29.70 -41.16
N ARG A 501 -1.12 -28.58 -41.90
CA ARG A 501 -2.25 -27.64 -41.91
C ARG A 501 -3.52 -28.30 -42.41
N LEU A 502 -3.41 -29.11 -43.47
CA LEU A 502 -4.53 -29.88 -44.00
C LEU A 502 -5.01 -30.91 -42.97
N ALA A 503 -4.10 -31.62 -42.29
CA ALA A 503 -4.44 -32.56 -41.24
C ALA A 503 -5.19 -31.89 -40.09
N TYR A 504 -4.69 -30.75 -39.59
CA TYR A 504 -5.35 -29.97 -38.55
C TYR A 504 -6.73 -29.45 -38.98
N THR A 505 -6.83 -28.84 -40.16
CA THR A 505 -8.11 -28.29 -40.66
C THR A 505 -9.14 -29.41 -40.85
N THR A 506 -8.73 -30.55 -41.41
CA THR A 506 -9.59 -31.72 -41.58
C THR A 506 -10.08 -32.25 -40.24
N PHE A 507 -9.19 -32.34 -39.25
CA PHE A 507 -9.55 -32.74 -37.88
C PHE A 507 -10.57 -31.77 -37.26
N ILE A 508 -10.33 -30.46 -37.36
CA ILE A 508 -11.22 -29.43 -36.82
C ILE A 508 -12.61 -29.51 -37.46
N ASP A 509 -12.67 -29.66 -38.78
CA ASP A 509 -13.93 -29.76 -39.52
C ASP A 509 -14.73 -31.03 -39.16
N ASP A 510 -14.04 -32.13 -38.84
CA ASP A 510 -14.67 -33.39 -38.39
C ASP A 510 -15.24 -33.27 -36.97
N VAL A 511 -14.49 -32.66 -36.03
CA VAL A 511 -14.90 -32.65 -34.61
C VAL A 511 -15.87 -31.52 -34.25
N LEU A 512 -15.79 -30.36 -34.91
CA LEU A 512 -16.57 -29.17 -34.57
C LEU A 512 -18.09 -29.40 -34.55
N PRO A 513 -18.72 -30.12 -35.51
CA PRO A 513 -20.16 -30.37 -35.46
C PRO A 513 -20.62 -31.11 -34.21
N SER A 514 -19.82 -32.09 -33.74
CA SER A 514 -20.13 -32.82 -32.51
C SER A 514 -20.01 -31.92 -31.27
N ILE A 515 -18.94 -31.13 -31.19
CA ILE A 515 -18.72 -30.17 -30.10
C ILE A 515 -19.82 -29.11 -30.07
N ARG A 516 -20.28 -28.64 -31.23
CA ARG A 516 -21.41 -27.70 -31.32
C ARG A 516 -22.67 -28.29 -30.69
N THR A 517 -22.96 -29.55 -30.98
CA THR A 517 -24.15 -30.23 -30.47
C THR A 517 -24.06 -30.38 -28.95
N GLU A 518 -22.94 -30.90 -28.43
CA GLU A 518 -22.70 -31.02 -26.98
C GLU A 518 -22.87 -29.67 -26.26
N LEU A 519 -22.33 -28.60 -26.83
CA LEU A 519 -22.41 -27.27 -26.25
C LEU A 519 -23.78 -26.61 -26.38
N ALA A 520 -24.52 -26.88 -27.46
CA ALA A 520 -25.90 -26.43 -27.59
C ALA A 520 -26.77 -27.09 -26.52
N ASP A 521 -26.62 -28.39 -26.31
CA ASP A 521 -27.35 -29.12 -25.26
C ASP A 521 -27.05 -28.55 -23.87
N GLU A 522 -25.80 -28.17 -23.59
CA GLU A 522 -25.41 -27.58 -22.29
C GLU A 522 -25.92 -26.14 -22.11
N PHE A 523 -25.65 -25.27 -23.09
CA PHE A 523 -25.86 -23.82 -22.94
C PHE A 523 -27.24 -23.36 -23.40
N VAL A 524 -27.77 -23.92 -24.49
CA VAL A 524 -29.06 -23.54 -25.07
C VAL A 524 -30.18 -24.33 -24.41
N ASP A 525 -30.10 -25.66 -24.39
CA ASP A 525 -31.16 -26.48 -23.79
C ASP A 525 -31.18 -26.36 -22.25
N GLY A 526 -30.02 -26.07 -21.64
CA GLY A 526 -29.91 -25.66 -20.25
C GLY A 526 -30.54 -24.29 -19.93
N GLY A 527 -30.92 -23.51 -20.95
CA GLY A 527 -31.60 -22.22 -20.81
C GLY A 527 -30.69 -21.05 -20.41
N TYR A 528 -29.37 -21.19 -20.52
CA TYR A 528 -28.42 -20.15 -20.13
C TYR A 528 -28.28 -19.05 -21.20
N ILE A 529 -28.34 -19.42 -22.49
CA ILE A 529 -28.26 -18.48 -23.62
C ILE A 529 -29.25 -18.83 -24.73
N LYS A 530 -29.60 -17.84 -25.55
CA LYS A 530 -30.45 -18.06 -26.73
C LYS A 530 -29.65 -18.77 -27.82
N SER A 531 -30.32 -19.63 -28.59
CA SER A 531 -29.72 -20.34 -29.73
C SER A 531 -29.02 -19.41 -30.72
N SER A 532 -29.59 -18.23 -30.99
CA SER A 532 -28.99 -17.25 -31.92
C SER A 532 -27.66 -16.69 -31.42
N ASP A 533 -27.56 -16.44 -30.11
CA ASP A 533 -26.36 -15.88 -29.49
C ASP A 533 -25.29 -16.97 -29.39
N PHE A 534 -25.70 -18.19 -29.00
CA PHE A 534 -24.83 -19.36 -29.03
C PHE A 534 -24.23 -19.61 -30.43
N ASP A 535 -25.05 -19.57 -31.48
CA ASP A 535 -24.59 -19.78 -32.84
C ASP A 535 -23.56 -18.74 -33.28
N ALA A 536 -23.78 -17.47 -32.91
CA ALA A 536 -22.81 -16.41 -33.16
C ALA A 536 -21.49 -16.63 -32.41
N TYR A 537 -21.55 -16.98 -31.12
CA TYR A 537 -20.38 -17.24 -30.29
C TYR A 537 -19.62 -18.49 -30.76
N PHE A 538 -20.33 -19.56 -31.08
CA PHE A 538 -19.75 -20.79 -31.59
C PHE A 538 -19.11 -20.57 -32.97
N ALA A 539 -19.75 -19.81 -33.87
CA ALA A 539 -19.17 -19.47 -35.16
C ALA A 539 -17.86 -18.68 -35.00
N LYS A 540 -17.82 -17.74 -34.04
CA LYS A 540 -16.59 -17.02 -33.69
C LYS A 540 -15.53 -17.97 -33.12
N ALA A 541 -15.91 -18.88 -32.21
CA ALA A 541 -15.00 -19.89 -31.68
C ALA A 541 -14.42 -20.78 -32.79
N ALA A 542 -15.27 -21.28 -33.69
CA ALA A 542 -14.86 -22.09 -34.84
C ALA A 542 -13.91 -21.33 -35.77
N LEU A 543 -14.15 -20.04 -35.99
CA LEU A 543 -13.25 -19.18 -36.77
C LEU A 543 -11.89 -18.97 -36.07
N ILE A 544 -11.84 -18.92 -34.73
CA ILE A 544 -10.57 -18.82 -33.99
C ILE A 544 -9.79 -20.13 -34.03
N MET A 545 -10.48 -21.27 -34.11
CA MET A 545 -9.86 -22.59 -34.14
C MET A 545 -9.33 -22.97 -35.53
N ARG A 546 -9.85 -22.34 -36.59
CA ARG A 546 -9.37 -22.50 -37.97
C ARG A 546 -8.30 -21.45 -38.27
#